data_AF-A0A0Q9RYW1-F1
#
_entry.id   AF-A0A0Q9RYW1-F1
#
_cell.length_a   1.000
_cell.length_b   1.000
_cell.length_c   1.000
_cell.angle_alpha   90.00
_cell.angle_beta   90.00
_cell.angle_gamma   90.00
#
_symmetry.space_group_name_H-M   'P 1'
#
loop_
_entity.id
_entity.type
_entity.pdbx_description
1 polymer ?
#
loop_
_entity_poly.entity_id
_entity_poly.type
_entity_poly.pdbx_seq_one_letter_code
_entity_poly.pdbx_strand_id
1 'polypeptide(L)'
;MPNESPGAAGPACGTCALHGVANLKRFGVAADDADVVVALAGNPNTGKSTVFNALTGLRQHVGNWPGTTVTRAEGSYGFGERGFKVVDLPGAYSLLSTSSDEEVARDFLLFGDPDVTVVVVDATRLERNLNLVLQILQVTDRVVVALNLMDEARRHGVEIDVRHLTRALGVPAVPMVARRGEGMSELLAAIAESAPGHTSGHGHAPGHGHAPGHAPGHGHGHGSGRRLRKQKFEPDVSRAVDELAAQLREEFPGIANARWVALRLLEGDPGIERAVQDGTLGELARQQTGRLAS
;
A
#
# COMPACT_ATOMS: atom_id res chain seq x y z
N MET A 1 -10.10 -16.30 55.56
CA MET A 1 -9.06 -16.89 54.70
C MET A 1 -9.20 -18.40 54.79
N PRO A 2 -9.11 -19.21 53.71
CA PRO A 2 -8.70 -18.91 52.33
C PRO A 2 -9.90 -19.01 51.34
N ASN A 3 -9.96 -18.36 50.17
CA ASN A 3 -9.09 -18.34 48.98
C ASN A 3 -9.12 -19.66 48.19
N GLU A 4 -9.89 -19.70 47.09
CA GLU A 4 -9.61 -20.57 45.93
C GLU A 4 -9.81 -19.82 44.61
N SER A 5 -8.80 -19.98 43.77
CA SER A 5 -8.36 -19.24 42.59
C SER A 5 -9.28 -19.32 41.36
N PRO A 6 -9.16 -18.38 40.39
CA PRO A 6 -9.80 -18.51 39.09
C PRO A 6 -9.08 -19.55 38.23
N GLY A 7 -9.87 -20.42 37.59
CA GLY A 7 -9.43 -21.51 36.74
C GLY A 7 -8.65 -21.04 35.51
N ALA A 8 -7.43 -21.55 35.43
CA ALA A 8 -6.55 -21.79 34.28
C ALA A 8 -7.03 -21.32 32.89
N ALA A 9 -6.32 -20.32 32.37
CA ALA A 9 -6.19 -20.08 30.94
C ALA A 9 -5.59 -21.32 30.25
N GLY A 10 -6.26 -21.82 29.22
CA GLY A 10 -5.76 -22.89 28.35
C GLY A 10 -4.46 -22.47 27.62
N PRO A 11 -3.66 -23.46 27.15
CA PRO A 11 -2.30 -23.22 26.71
C PRO A 11 -2.26 -22.34 25.47
N ALA A 12 -1.54 -21.24 25.57
CA ALA A 12 -1.16 -20.38 24.46
C ALA A 12 -0.42 -21.22 23.41
N CYS A 13 -1.01 -21.33 22.22
CA CYS A 13 -0.37 -21.91 21.05
C CYS A 13 0.79 -20.99 20.61
N GLY A 14 2.00 -21.29 21.10
CA GLY A 14 3.21 -20.50 20.89
C GLY A 14 3.88 -20.64 19.51
N THR A 15 3.18 -21.11 18.48
CA THR A 15 3.77 -21.38 17.14
C THR A 15 2.94 -20.85 15.97
N CYS A 16 1.95 -20.00 16.22
CA CYS A 16 1.17 -19.42 15.13
C CYS A 16 1.86 -18.20 14.52
N ALA A 17 2.13 -18.24 13.21
CA ALA A 17 2.69 -17.14 12.40
C ALA A 17 1.86 -15.83 12.44
N LEU A 18 0.66 -15.87 13.04
CA LEU A 18 -0.28 -14.76 13.20
C LEU A 18 0.02 -13.84 14.40
N HIS A 19 1.01 -14.13 15.27
CA HIS A 19 1.45 -13.19 16.31
C HIS A 19 2.49 -12.17 15.77
N GLY A 20 2.06 -11.39 14.78
CA GLY A 20 2.91 -10.58 13.87
C GLY A 20 3.61 -9.34 14.45
N VAL A 21 3.42 -8.99 15.72
CA VAL A 21 4.21 -7.89 16.36
C VAL A 21 5.57 -8.39 16.84
N ALA A 22 5.70 -9.69 17.16
CA ALA A 22 6.95 -10.29 17.62
C ALA A 22 7.96 -10.52 16.49
N ASN A 23 7.48 -10.64 15.24
CA ASN A 23 8.30 -10.81 14.04
C ASN A 23 8.74 -9.49 13.39
N LEU A 24 8.37 -8.35 13.99
CA LEU A 24 8.80 -7.03 13.53
C LEU A 24 10.28 -6.83 13.91
N LYS A 25 11.18 -7.25 13.02
CA LYS A 25 12.60 -6.93 13.16
C LYS A 25 12.81 -5.50 12.72
N ARG A 26 13.08 -4.66 13.70
CA ARG A 26 13.51 -3.29 13.45
C ARG A 26 14.95 -3.38 12.92
N PHE A 27 15.16 -3.29 11.61
CA PHE A 27 16.49 -3.26 10.96
C PHE A 27 17.16 -1.89 11.05
N GLY A 28 18.46 -1.86 11.39
CA GLY A 28 19.27 -0.64 11.33
C GLY A 28 19.35 -0.11 9.89
N VAL A 29 19.64 1.18 9.76
CA VAL A 29 19.63 1.93 8.49
C VAL A 29 20.54 1.25 7.45
N ALA A 30 19.91 0.62 6.46
CA ALA A 30 20.28 0.66 5.06
C ALA A 30 18.96 0.70 4.28
N ALA A 31 18.68 1.83 3.61
CA ALA A 31 17.54 1.93 2.69
C ALA A 31 17.77 1.09 1.43
N ASP A 32 19.01 0.62 1.24
CA ASP A 32 19.54 -0.03 0.04
C ASP A 32 19.15 -1.53 -0.07
N ASP A 33 18.67 -2.13 1.03
CA ASP A 33 18.24 -3.54 1.11
C ASP A 33 16.71 -3.70 1.25
N ALA A 34 15.93 -2.66 0.92
CA ALA A 34 14.47 -2.75 1.01
C ALA A 34 13.92 -3.57 -0.17
N ASP A 35 13.42 -4.76 0.12
CA ASP A 35 12.81 -5.66 -0.87
C ASP A 35 11.46 -5.16 -1.38
N VAL A 36 10.82 -4.25 -0.65
CA VAL A 36 9.46 -3.76 -0.89
C VAL A 36 9.34 -2.28 -0.54
N VAL A 37 8.81 -1.50 -1.48
CA VAL A 37 8.43 -0.10 -1.26
C VAL A 37 6.93 0.01 -1.01
N VAL A 38 6.57 0.57 0.14
CA VAL A 38 5.18 0.78 0.57
C VAL A 38 4.86 2.26 0.58
N ALA A 39 3.87 2.66 -0.22
CA ALA A 39 3.28 3.99 -0.15
C ALA A 39 2.24 4.04 0.97
N LEU A 40 2.32 5.02 1.87
CA LEU A 40 1.28 5.28 2.85
C LEU A 40 0.48 6.52 2.44
N ALA A 41 -0.72 6.28 1.93
CA ALA A 41 -1.66 7.31 1.48
C ALA A 41 -2.84 7.44 2.46
N GLY A 42 -3.61 8.51 2.32
CA GLY A 42 -4.83 8.71 3.09
C GLY A 42 -5.19 10.19 3.20
N ASN A 43 -6.46 10.44 3.51
CA ASN A 43 -6.92 11.79 3.77
C ASN A 43 -6.20 12.39 5.00
N PRO A 44 -6.05 13.72 5.09
CA PRO A 44 -5.67 14.39 6.33
C PRO A 44 -6.52 13.93 7.53
N ASN A 45 -5.87 13.81 8.70
CA ASN A 45 -6.49 13.46 9.98
C ASN A 45 -7.08 12.04 10.11
N THR A 46 -6.70 11.10 9.22
CA THR A 46 -7.12 9.67 9.29
C THR A 46 -6.28 8.82 10.26
N GLY A 47 -5.25 9.41 10.85
CA GLY A 47 -4.27 8.68 11.67
C GLY A 47 -3.12 8.06 10.87
N LYS A 48 -2.92 8.50 9.62
CA LYS A 48 -1.79 8.12 8.75
C LYS A 48 -0.43 8.18 9.48
N SER A 49 -0.11 9.31 10.11
CA SER A 49 1.14 9.46 10.87
C SER A 49 1.23 8.52 12.08
N THR A 50 0.09 8.14 12.69
CA THR A 50 0.07 7.14 13.76
C THR A 50 0.43 5.76 13.23
N VAL A 51 -0.10 5.38 12.06
CA VAL A 51 0.25 4.12 11.39
C VAL A 51 1.72 4.14 10.96
N PHE A 52 2.19 5.22 10.35
CA PHE A 52 3.60 5.38 9.96
C PHE A 52 4.55 5.19 11.15
N ASN A 53 4.27 5.85 12.28
CA ASN A 53 5.07 5.75 13.50
C ASN A 53 5.01 4.34 14.10
N ALA A 54 3.85 3.67 14.04
CA ALA A 54 3.71 2.30 14.53
C ALA A 54 4.55 1.30 13.68
N LEU A 55 4.63 1.51 12.36
CA LEU A 55 5.42 0.68 11.46
C LEU A 55 6.93 0.91 11.61
N THR A 56 7.35 2.18 11.65
CA THR A 56 8.77 2.56 11.52
C THR A 56 9.47 2.82 12.86
N GLY A 57 8.71 3.10 13.93
CA GLY A 57 9.26 3.46 15.23
C GLY A 57 10.15 4.71 15.14
N LEU A 58 11.35 4.65 15.74
CA LEU A 58 12.32 5.75 15.73
C LEU A 58 13.13 5.83 14.41
N ARG A 59 12.89 4.94 13.44
CA ARG A 59 13.74 4.79 12.26
C ARG A 59 13.12 5.50 11.07
N GLN A 60 13.15 6.81 11.16
CA GLN A 60 12.51 7.70 10.22
C GLN A 60 13.54 8.72 9.72
N HIS A 61 13.49 9.02 8.43
CA HIS A 61 14.16 10.15 7.83
C HIS A 61 13.10 11.15 7.37
N VAL A 62 13.33 12.42 7.68
CA VAL A 62 12.45 13.52 7.27
C VAL A 62 13.27 14.48 6.43
N GLY A 63 12.78 14.78 5.23
CA GLY A 63 13.34 15.74 4.30
C GLY A 63 12.23 16.44 3.53
N ASN A 64 12.54 16.94 2.34
CA ASN A 64 11.55 17.53 1.43
C ASN A 64 11.45 16.71 0.14
N TRP A 65 10.26 16.71 -0.46
CA TRP A 65 10.06 16.16 -1.80
C TRP A 65 10.86 16.98 -2.83
N PRO A 66 11.53 16.33 -3.80
CA PRO A 66 12.41 17.02 -4.73
C PRO A 66 11.73 18.20 -5.44
N GLY A 67 12.39 19.36 -5.45
CA GLY A 67 11.85 20.55 -6.11
C GLY A 67 10.66 21.21 -5.42
N THR A 68 10.28 20.76 -4.21
CA THR A 68 9.12 21.30 -3.48
C THR A 68 9.47 21.67 -2.03
N THR A 69 8.57 22.40 -1.37
CA THR A 69 8.60 22.66 0.08
C THR A 69 7.81 21.65 0.88
N VAL A 70 7.27 20.60 0.24
CA VAL A 70 6.44 19.60 0.90
C VAL A 70 7.33 18.63 1.66
N THR A 71 7.04 18.44 2.95
CA THR A 71 7.79 17.51 3.81
C THR A 71 7.59 16.08 3.33
N ARG A 72 8.69 15.32 3.27
CA ARG A 72 8.74 13.89 2.99
C ARG A 72 9.19 13.16 4.25
N ALA A 73 8.42 12.19 4.71
CA ALA A 73 8.86 11.27 5.75
C ALA A 73 8.96 9.85 5.19
N GLU A 74 10.05 9.17 5.49
CA GLU A 74 10.25 7.77 5.12
C GLU A 74 10.87 7.01 6.28
N GLY A 75 10.67 5.70 6.29
CA GLY A 75 11.27 4.83 7.31
C GLY A 75 11.29 3.39 6.85
N SER A 76 11.86 2.51 7.66
CA SER A 76 11.96 1.10 7.30
C SER A 76 11.66 0.18 8.48
N TYR A 77 11.17 -1.02 8.15
CA TYR A 77 10.93 -2.10 9.08
C TYR A 77 11.16 -3.45 8.40
N GLY A 78 11.41 -4.50 9.20
CA GLY A 78 11.48 -5.88 8.72
C GLY A 78 10.30 -6.68 9.19
N PHE A 79 9.79 -7.54 8.33
CA PHE A 79 8.71 -8.48 8.65
C PHE A 79 9.02 -9.85 8.04
N GLY A 80 9.24 -10.85 8.90
CA GLY A 80 9.80 -12.13 8.48
C GLY A 80 11.27 -11.98 8.05
N GLU A 81 11.58 -12.41 6.83
CA GLU A 81 12.91 -12.28 6.21
C GLU A 81 13.00 -11.11 5.23
N ARG A 82 11.93 -10.31 5.06
CA ARG A 82 11.86 -9.22 4.09
C ARG A 82 12.06 -7.85 4.74
N GLY A 83 12.77 -6.96 4.04
CA GLY A 83 12.87 -5.54 4.35
C GLY A 83 11.77 -4.72 3.65
N PHE A 84 11.16 -3.78 4.37
CA PHE A 84 10.13 -2.89 3.86
C PHE A 84 10.54 -1.43 4.08
N LYS A 85 10.49 -0.63 3.02
CA LYS A 85 10.59 0.84 3.07
C LYS A 85 9.19 1.43 3.00
N VAL A 86 8.85 2.33 3.92
CA VAL A 86 7.57 3.04 3.93
C VAL A 86 7.83 4.50 3.60
N VAL A 87 7.10 5.02 2.62
CA VAL A 87 7.09 6.44 2.27
C VAL A 87 5.74 7.04 2.67
N ASP A 88 5.75 8.02 3.56
CA ASP A 88 4.56 8.75 3.96
C ASP A 88 4.23 9.81 2.91
N LEU A 89 3.08 9.68 2.26
CA LEU A 89 2.60 10.67 1.31
C LEU A 89 1.89 11.81 2.04
N PRO A 90 1.94 13.05 1.53
CA PRO A 90 1.10 14.13 2.04
C PRO A 90 -0.37 13.72 2.08
N GLY A 91 -1.12 14.29 3.02
CA GLY A 91 -2.55 13.99 3.11
C GLY A 91 -3.28 14.54 1.88
N ALA A 92 -3.84 13.67 1.05
CA ALA A 92 -4.55 14.05 -0.17
C ALA A 92 -6.04 13.69 -0.05
N TYR A 93 -6.92 14.50 -0.63
CA TYR A 93 -8.34 14.15 -0.76
C TYR A 93 -8.66 13.56 -2.13
N SER A 94 -7.83 13.85 -3.12
CA SER A 94 -7.97 13.44 -4.52
C SER A 94 -6.61 13.39 -5.21
N LEU A 95 -6.52 12.61 -6.29
CA LEU A 95 -5.42 12.55 -7.24
C LEU A 95 -5.62 13.50 -8.44
N LEU A 96 -6.66 14.34 -8.42
CA LEU A 96 -6.91 15.41 -9.40
C LEU A 96 -6.02 16.66 -9.18
N SER A 97 -5.20 16.64 -8.13
CA SER A 97 -4.16 17.60 -7.76
C SER A 97 -4.51 19.08 -7.91
N THR A 98 -5.08 19.63 -6.84
CA THR A 98 -5.38 21.07 -6.70
C THR A 98 -4.37 21.82 -5.81
N SER A 99 -3.42 21.10 -5.23
CA SER A 99 -2.39 21.62 -4.31
C SER A 99 -1.07 20.88 -4.50
N SER A 100 0.03 21.47 -4.04
CA SER A 100 1.37 20.86 -4.08
C SER A 100 1.43 19.50 -3.36
N ASP A 101 0.68 19.35 -2.26
CA ASP A 101 0.61 18.12 -1.49
C ASP A 101 -0.06 17.00 -2.30
N GLU A 102 -1.14 17.33 -3.01
CA GLU A 102 -1.86 16.40 -3.88
C GLU A 102 -1.08 16.10 -5.18
N GLU A 103 -0.34 17.07 -5.72
CA GLU A 103 0.58 16.85 -6.86
C GLU A 103 1.66 15.84 -6.47
N VAL A 104 2.32 16.03 -5.33
CA VAL A 104 3.35 15.12 -4.82
C VAL A 104 2.79 13.71 -4.57
N ALA A 105 1.63 13.59 -3.93
CA ALA A 105 1.01 12.29 -3.67
C ALA A 105 0.63 11.57 -4.97
N ARG A 106 0.04 12.28 -5.94
CA ARG A 106 -0.28 11.75 -7.27
C ARG A 106 0.98 11.26 -7.98
N ASP A 107 1.99 12.11 -8.08
CA ASP A 107 3.19 11.83 -8.86
C ASP A 107 3.93 10.61 -8.28
N PHE A 108 4.01 10.47 -6.94
CA PHE A 108 4.60 9.28 -6.34
C PHE A 108 3.78 8.01 -6.64
N LEU A 109 2.45 8.07 -6.53
CA LEU A 109 1.60 6.90 -6.80
C LEU A 109 1.65 6.46 -8.27
N LEU A 110 1.82 7.41 -9.21
CA LEU A 110 1.88 7.11 -10.63
C LEU A 110 3.26 6.66 -11.10
N PHE A 111 4.30 7.30 -10.58
CA PHE A 111 5.64 7.27 -11.15
C PHE A 111 6.71 6.73 -10.19
N GLY A 112 6.43 6.72 -8.89
CA GLY A 112 7.30 6.12 -7.87
C GLY A 112 7.24 4.60 -7.80
N ASP A 113 6.32 3.98 -8.54
CA ASP A 113 6.13 2.53 -8.65
C ASP A 113 6.16 1.78 -7.29
N PRO A 114 5.31 2.18 -6.32
CA PRO A 114 5.27 1.48 -5.04
C PRO A 114 4.75 0.05 -5.22
N ASP A 115 5.42 -0.91 -4.57
CA ASP A 115 5.03 -2.32 -4.59
C ASP A 115 3.67 -2.55 -3.93
N VAL A 116 3.35 -1.79 -2.88
CA VAL A 116 2.07 -1.83 -2.16
C VAL A 116 1.67 -0.42 -1.75
N THR A 117 0.40 -0.08 -1.94
CA THR A 117 -0.17 1.17 -1.40
C THR A 117 -1.09 0.87 -0.23
N VAL A 118 -0.75 1.36 0.96
CA VAL A 118 -1.63 1.34 2.13
C VAL A 118 -2.43 2.63 2.16
N VAL A 119 -3.75 2.53 2.13
CA VAL A 119 -4.64 3.70 2.21
C VAL A 119 -5.28 3.73 3.60
N VAL A 120 -4.90 4.71 4.42
CA VAL A 120 -5.45 4.91 5.77
C VAL A 120 -6.76 5.67 5.67
N VAL A 121 -7.81 5.06 6.21
CA VAL A 121 -9.20 5.50 6.09
C VAL A 121 -9.78 5.74 7.47
N ASP A 122 -10.39 6.90 7.69
CA ASP A 122 -11.18 7.19 8.89
C ASP A 122 -12.53 6.46 8.83
N ALA A 123 -12.71 5.46 9.70
CA ALA A 123 -13.92 4.66 9.83
C ALA A 123 -15.16 5.50 10.17
N THR A 124 -15.02 6.67 10.78
CA THR A 124 -16.16 7.56 11.09
C THR A 124 -16.68 8.30 9.86
N ARG A 125 -15.89 8.37 8.78
CA ARG A 125 -16.21 9.13 7.55
C ARG A 125 -15.88 8.33 6.29
N LEU A 126 -16.41 7.11 6.22
CA LEU A 126 -16.05 6.14 5.19
C LEU A 126 -16.28 6.66 3.76
N GLU A 127 -17.46 7.22 3.47
CA GLU A 127 -17.81 7.71 2.12
C GLU A 127 -16.77 8.68 1.55
N ARG A 128 -16.38 9.69 2.34
CA ARG A 128 -15.39 10.68 1.94
C ARG A 128 -14.01 10.08 1.73
N ASN A 129 -13.61 9.12 2.54
CA ASN A 129 -12.30 8.48 2.44
C ASN A 129 -12.23 7.46 1.31
N LEU A 130 -13.34 6.78 0.99
CA LEU A 130 -13.41 5.83 -0.11
C LEU A 130 -13.21 6.49 -1.48
N ASN A 131 -13.45 7.80 -1.61
CA ASN A 131 -13.15 8.50 -2.86
C ASN A 131 -11.67 8.34 -3.26
N LEU A 132 -10.73 8.61 -2.35
CA LEU A 132 -9.30 8.43 -2.58
C LEU A 132 -8.95 6.95 -2.84
N VAL A 133 -9.52 6.02 -2.05
CA VAL A 133 -9.31 4.57 -2.24
C VAL A 133 -9.67 4.15 -3.66
N LEU A 134 -10.84 4.58 -4.16
CA LEU A 134 -11.31 4.22 -5.50
C LEU A 134 -10.41 4.80 -6.60
N GLN A 135 -9.88 6.01 -6.42
CA GLN A 135 -8.93 6.61 -7.38
C GLN A 135 -7.60 5.86 -7.40
N ILE A 136 -7.06 5.47 -6.23
CA ILE A 136 -5.83 4.68 -6.14
C ILE A 136 -6.03 3.29 -6.78
N LEU A 137 -7.20 2.67 -6.60
CA LEU A 137 -7.55 1.39 -7.24
C LEU A 137 -7.63 1.46 -8.77
N GLN A 138 -7.74 2.65 -9.36
CA GLN A 138 -7.59 2.83 -10.81
C GLN A 138 -6.13 2.84 -11.27
N VAL A 139 -5.20 3.17 -10.35
CA VAL A 139 -3.75 3.21 -10.61
C VAL A 139 -3.14 1.83 -10.39
N THR A 140 -3.44 1.17 -9.26
CA THR A 140 -2.86 -0.13 -8.90
C THR A 140 -3.85 -1.04 -8.19
N ASP A 141 -3.68 -2.35 -8.34
CA ASP A 141 -4.45 -3.37 -7.63
C ASP A 141 -3.77 -3.87 -6.35
N ARG A 142 -2.53 -3.44 -6.07
CA ARG A 142 -1.77 -3.78 -4.86
C ARG A 142 -2.05 -2.80 -3.73
N VAL A 143 -3.31 -2.73 -3.31
CA VAL A 143 -3.79 -1.81 -2.28
C VAL A 143 -4.16 -2.58 -1.00
N VAL A 144 -3.87 -2.00 0.17
CA VAL A 144 -4.39 -2.45 1.46
C VAL A 144 -5.10 -1.29 2.13
N VAL A 145 -6.38 -1.47 2.47
CA VAL A 145 -7.16 -0.43 3.16
C VAL A 145 -7.03 -0.61 4.66
N ALA A 146 -6.47 0.40 5.32
CA ALA A 146 -6.32 0.48 6.77
C ALA A 146 -7.50 1.29 7.36
N LEU A 147 -8.58 0.60 7.77
CA LEU A 147 -9.78 1.21 8.38
C LEU A 147 -9.50 1.58 9.84
N ASN A 148 -8.98 2.78 10.05
CA ASN A 148 -8.57 3.29 11.35
C ASN A 148 -9.71 4.03 12.07
N LEU A 149 -9.52 4.27 13.37
CA LEU A 149 -10.50 4.92 14.24
C LEU A 149 -11.79 4.10 14.45
N MET A 150 -11.68 2.75 14.44
CA MET A 150 -12.81 1.85 14.66
C MET A 150 -13.45 2.00 16.04
N ASP A 151 -12.68 2.39 17.05
CA ASP A 151 -13.18 2.70 18.39
C ASP A 151 -14.07 3.95 18.40
N GLU A 152 -13.70 4.97 17.63
CA GLU A 152 -14.51 6.18 17.47
C GLU A 152 -15.75 5.94 16.61
N ALA A 153 -15.65 5.13 15.55
CA ALA A 153 -16.80 4.70 14.77
C ALA A 153 -17.86 4.01 15.66
N ARG A 154 -17.44 3.07 16.52
CA ARG A 154 -18.33 2.40 17.49
C ARG A 154 -18.94 3.39 18.48
N ARG A 155 -18.18 4.37 18.98
CA ARG A 155 -18.69 5.42 19.88
C ARG A 155 -19.77 6.28 19.24
N HIS A 156 -19.66 6.51 17.93
CA HIS A 156 -20.66 7.22 17.14
C HIS A 156 -21.79 6.33 16.62
N GLY A 157 -21.85 5.05 17.02
CA GLY A 157 -22.88 4.12 16.58
C GLY A 157 -22.76 3.71 15.10
N VAL A 158 -21.58 3.87 14.51
CA VAL A 158 -21.28 3.45 13.14
C VAL A 158 -20.79 2.01 13.15
N GLU A 159 -21.57 1.12 12.53
CA GLU A 159 -21.17 -0.26 12.25
C GLU A 159 -20.74 -0.41 10.80
N ILE A 160 -19.58 -1.04 10.59
CA ILE A 160 -19.02 -1.26 9.26
C ILE A 160 -18.91 -2.76 9.02
N ASP A 161 -19.60 -3.25 7.99
CA ASP A 161 -19.39 -4.61 7.48
C ASP A 161 -18.09 -4.67 6.68
N VAL A 162 -16.98 -4.91 7.39
CA VAL A 162 -15.64 -5.01 6.82
C VAL A 162 -15.56 -6.13 5.77
N ARG A 163 -16.26 -7.25 5.97
CA ARG A 163 -16.24 -8.38 5.03
C ARG A 163 -16.93 -8.03 3.72
N HIS A 164 -18.03 -7.28 3.78
CA HIS A 164 -18.67 -6.75 2.58
C HIS A 164 -17.77 -5.73 1.89
N LEU A 165 -17.18 -4.81 2.65
CA LEU A 165 -16.27 -3.80 2.11
C LEU A 165 -15.06 -4.40 1.38
N THR A 166 -14.38 -5.39 2.00
CA THR A 166 -13.27 -6.13 1.37
C THR A 166 -13.71 -6.77 0.05
N ARG A 167 -14.88 -7.42 0.01
CA ARG A 167 -15.39 -8.06 -1.22
C ARG A 167 -15.76 -7.04 -2.30
N ALA A 168 -16.32 -5.90 -1.90
CA ALA A 168 -16.74 -4.84 -2.81
C ALA A 168 -15.53 -4.12 -3.44
N LEU A 169 -14.52 -3.80 -2.63
CA LEU A 169 -13.28 -3.18 -3.10
C LEU A 169 -12.36 -4.17 -3.83
N GLY A 170 -12.45 -5.46 -3.49
CA GLY A 170 -11.59 -6.52 -4.04
C GLY A 170 -10.18 -6.54 -3.47
N VAL A 171 -9.90 -5.72 -2.46
CA VAL A 171 -8.61 -5.61 -1.77
C VAL A 171 -8.77 -5.76 -0.26
N PRO A 172 -7.72 -6.18 0.48
CA PRO A 172 -7.80 -6.34 1.93
C PRO A 172 -8.23 -5.05 2.62
N ALA A 173 -9.17 -5.18 3.56
CA ALA A 173 -9.62 -4.08 4.41
C ALA A 173 -9.42 -4.48 5.88
N VAL A 174 -8.49 -3.83 6.57
CA VAL A 174 -8.05 -4.18 7.91
C VAL A 174 -8.62 -3.17 8.92
N PRO A 175 -9.54 -3.58 9.82
CA PRO A 175 -10.07 -2.70 10.85
C PRO A 175 -9.03 -2.52 11.96
N MET A 176 -8.81 -1.27 12.38
CA MET A 176 -7.73 -0.96 13.31
C MET A 176 -8.06 0.19 14.28
N VAL A 177 -7.31 0.21 15.37
CA VAL A 177 -7.18 1.34 16.29
C VAL A 177 -5.68 1.60 16.45
N ALA A 178 -5.10 2.32 15.50
CA ALA A 178 -3.64 2.49 15.38
C ALA A 178 -2.99 2.94 16.69
N ARG A 179 -3.63 3.90 17.39
CA ARG A 179 -3.15 4.45 18.67
C ARG A 179 -3.03 3.42 19.80
N ARG A 180 -3.75 2.29 19.71
CA ARG A 180 -3.72 1.18 20.67
C ARG A 180 -2.94 -0.03 20.15
N GLY A 181 -2.45 0.03 18.92
CA GLY A 181 -1.80 -1.10 18.24
C GLY A 181 -2.77 -2.20 17.75
N GLU A 182 -4.08 -2.04 17.93
CA GLU A 182 -5.08 -3.02 17.48
C GLU A 182 -5.13 -3.05 15.93
N GLY A 183 -5.06 -4.24 15.32
CA GLY A 183 -5.10 -4.44 13.87
C GLY A 183 -3.76 -4.24 13.15
N MET A 184 -2.68 -3.89 13.87
CA MET A 184 -1.36 -3.66 13.25
C MET A 184 -0.70 -4.94 12.74
N SER A 185 -0.87 -6.07 13.45
CA SER A 185 -0.38 -7.38 13.01
C SER A 185 -1.02 -7.83 11.70
N GLU A 186 -2.33 -7.64 11.58
CA GLU A 186 -3.14 -7.96 10.42
C GLU A 186 -2.80 -7.04 9.24
N LEU A 187 -2.51 -5.75 9.52
CA LEU A 187 -2.03 -4.81 8.50
C LEU A 187 -0.67 -5.24 7.94
N LEU A 188 0.29 -5.58 8.80
CA LEU A 188 1.61 -6.07 8.38
C LEU A 188 1.51 -7.33 7.51
N ALA A 189 0.67 -8.29 7.92
CA ALA A 189 0.43 -9.50 7.15
C ALA A 189 -0.20 -9.18 5.77
N ALA A 190 -1.23 -8.33 5.73
CA ALA A 190 -1.88 -7.93 4.48
C ALA A 190 -0.93 -7.20 3.52
N ILE A 191 -0.03 -6.35 4.04
CA ILE A 191 1.01 -5.70 3.23
C ILE A 191 1.97 -6.74 2.65
N ALA A 192 2.48 -7.65 3.47
CA ALA A 192 3.43 -8.68 3.03
C ALA A 192 2.82 -9.64 1.99
N GLU A 193 1.54 -9.99 2.13
CA GLU A 193 0.78 -10.80 1.16
C GLU A 193 0.49 -10.08 -0.15
N SER A 194 0.28 -8.75 -0.10
CA SER A 194 0.01 -7.93 -1.28
C SER A 194 1.29 -7.56 -2.05
N ALA A 195 2.44 -7.62 -1.38
CA ALA A 195 3.74 -7.34 -1.98
C ALA A 195 4.13 -8.44 -2.99
N PRO A 196 4.81 -8.09 -4.10
CA PRO A 196 5.25 -9.08 -5.08
C PRO A 196 6.16 -10.15 -4.45
N GLY A 197 6.11 -11.36 -5.02
CA GLY A 197 6.94 -12.47 -4.58
C GLY A 197 8.42 -12.19 -4.82
N HIS A 198 9.26 -12.64 -3.89
CA HIS A 198 10.70 -12.44 -3.93
C HIS A 198 11.34 -13.37 -4.99
N THR A 199 11.80 -12.83 -6.12
CA THR A 199 12.73 -13.57 -7.00
C THR A 199 14.15 -13.18 -6.63
N SER A 200 14.69 -13.77 -5.56
CA SER A 200 16.10 -13.61 -5.23
C SER A 200 16.94 -14.32 -6.29
N GLY A 201 17.42 -13.56 -7.27
CA GLY A 201 18.47 -13.96 -8.19
C GLY A 201 19.82 -13.95 -7.47
N HIS A 202 20.03 -14.89 -6.53
CA HIS A 202 21.34 -15.20 -5.99
C HIS A 202 21.61 -16.68 -6.21
N GLY A 203 22.38 -16.96 -7.28
CA GLY A 203 22.88 -18.30 -7.58
C GLY A 203 23.75 -18.80 -6.44
N HIS A 204 23.22 -19.75 -5.68
CA HIS A 204 24.03 -20.65 -4.85
C HIS A 204 24.03 -22.02 -5.52
N ALA A 205 25.22 -22.52 -5.83
CA ALA A 205 25.43 -23.81 -6.48
C ALA A 205 24.84 -24.98 -5.66
N PRO A 206 24.37 -26.07 -6.29
CA PRO A 206 23.74 -27.17 -5.58
C PRO A 206 24.77 -28.08 -4.92
N GLY A 207 24.83 -28.05 -3.58
CA GLY A 207 25.55 -29.02 -2.76
C GLY A 207 24.61 -30.12 -2.23
N HIS A 208 24.78 -31.33 -2.77
CA HIS A 208 24.44 -32.67 -2.26
C HIS A 208 23.44 -32.88 -1.10
N GLY A 209 22.28 -33.48 -1.44
CA GLY A 209 21.92 -34.85 -1.03
C GLY A 209 21.27 -35.12 0.34
N HIS A 210 19.93 -35.15 0.41
CA HIS A 210 19.17 -36.18 1.14
C HIS A 210 17.68 -36.21 0.75
N ALA A 211 17.12 -37.42 0.64
CA ALA A 211 15.69 -37.72 0.46
C ALA A 211 15.39 -39.06 1.17
N PRO A 212 14.12 -39.47 1.40
CA PRO A 212 12.87 -38.70 1.58
C PRO A 212 12.06 -39.15 2.83
N GLY A 213 10.97 -38.44 3.14
CA GLY A 213 9.78 -39.07 3.75
C GLY A 213 9.01 -38.26 4.80
N HIS A 214 7.95 -37.56 4.38
CA HIS A 214 6.57 -37.76 4.85
C HIS A 214 5.63 -36.65 4.33
N ALA A 215 4.60 -37.05 3.57
CA ALA A 215 3.36 -36.30 3.38
C ALA A 215 2.43 -36.53 4.59
N PRO A 216 1.55 -35.58 4.98
CA PRO A 216 0.37 -35.15 4.19
C PRO A 216 0.33 -33.60 4.06
N GLY A 217 -0.29 -32.97 3.06
CA GLY A 217 -1.58 -33.25 2.45
C GLY A 217 -2.61 -32.23 2.94
N HIS A 218 -2.51 -30.96 2.53
CA HIS A 218 -3.64 -30.02 2.43
C HIS A 218 -3.31 -28.93 1.40
N GLY A 219 -3.94 -29.01 0.23
CA GLY A 219 -3.85 -28.02 -0.82
C GLY A 219 -4.65 -26.78 -0.45
N HIS A 220 -3.95 -25.67 -0.23
CA HIS A 220 -4.52 -24.35 -0.43
C HIS A 220 -4.02 -23.85 -1.77
N GLY A 221 -4.94 -23.80 -2.73
CA GLY A 221 -4.67 -23.41 -4.10
C GLY A 221 -3.97 -22.07 -4.16
N HIS A 222 -2.89 -22.04 -4.95
CA HIS A 222 -2.26 -20.83 -5.42
C HIS A 222 -3.32 -19.88 -5.99
N GLY A 223 -3.62 -18.81 -5.24
CA GLY A 223 -4.40 -17.68 -5.72
C GLY A 223 -3.58 -16.90 -6.73
N SER A 224 -3.47 -17.45 -7.94
CA SER A 224 -3.14 -16.69 -9.15
C SER A 224 -3.94 -15.39 -9.13
N GLY A 225 -3.21 -14.27 -9.22
CA GLY A 225 -3.70 -12.91 -9.05
C GLY A 225 -5.09 -12.71 -9.62
N ARG A 226 -6.06 -12.54 -8.72
CA ARG A 226 -7.41 -12.15 -9.09
C ARG A 226 -7.34 -10.67 -9.48
N ARG A 227 -6.92 -10.40 -10.73
CA ARG A 227 -6.99 -9.06 -11.34
C ARG A 227 -8.31 -8.44 -10.92
N LEU A 228 -8.24 -7.29 -10.24
CA LEU A 228 -9.44 -6.54 -9.89
C LEU A 228 -10.29 -6.37 -11.14
N ARG A 229 -11.61 -6.51 -10.98
CA ARG A 229 -12.56 -6.11 -12.02
C ARG A 229 -12.28 -4.64 -12.28
N LYS A 230 -11.60 -4.34 -13.40
CA LYS A 230 -11.47 -2.97 -13.93
C LYS A 230 -12.82 -2.29 -13.76
N GLN A 231 -12.81 -1.07 -13.23
CA GLN A 231 -14.02 -0.25 -13.16
C GLN A 231 -14.70 -0.32 -14.53
N LYS A 232 -15.94 -0.82 -14.57
CA LYS A 232 -16.66 -1.03 -15.83
C LYS A 232 -17.09 0.34 -16.35
N PHE A 233 -16.25 0.94 -17.17
CA PHE A 233 -16.65 2.08 -17.97
C PHE A 233 -17.60 1.64 -19.09
N GLU A 234 -18.44 2.57 -19.53
CA GLU A 234 -19.17 2.46 -20.81
C GLU A 234 -18.20 2.01 -21.92
N PRO A 235 -18.62 1.13 -22.85
CA PRO A 235 -17.73 0.58 -23.88
C PRO A 235 -16.99 1.63 -24.69
N ASP A 236 -17.64 2.75 -24.99
CA ASP A 236 -17.06 3.84 -25.76
C ASP A 236 -15.99 4.61 -24.97
N VAL A 237 -16.20 4.82 -23.66
CA VAL A 237 -15.19 5.42 -22.78
C VAL A 237 -13.99 4.50 -22.65
N SER A 238 -14.20 3.19 -22.46
CA SER A 238 -13.07 2.26 -22.39
C SER A 238 -12.26 2.23 -23.68
N ARG A 239 -12.92 2.31 -24.85
CA ARG A 239 -12.25 2.37 -26.15
C ARG A 239 -11.39 3.62 -26.28
N ALA A 240 -11.95 4.79 -25.99
CA ALA A 240 -11.22 6.07 -26.03
C ALA A 240 -9.99 6.06 -25.09
N VAL A 241 -10.18 5.54 -23.87
CA VAL A 241 -9.10 5.40 -22.89
C VAL A 241 -8.01 4.45 -23.40
N ASP A 242 -8.37 3.29 -23.96
CA ASP A 242 -7.41 2.30 -24.44
C ASP A 242 -6.66 2.78 -25.69
N GLU A 243 -7.32 3.52 -26.59
CA GLU A 243 -6.72 4.16 -27.77
C GLU A 243 -5.70 5.23 -27.37
N LEU A 244 -6.08 6.16 -26.49
CA LEU A 244 -5.18 7.22 -26.02
C LEU A 244 -4.01 6.62 -25.21
N ALA A 245 -4.26 5.58 -24.41
CA ALA A 245 -3.19 4.88 -23.69
C ALA A 245 -2.19 4.18 -24.63
N ALA A 246 -2.61 3.75 -25.82
CA ALA A 246 -1.70 3.19 -26.81
C ALA A 246 -0.79 4.28 -27.40
N GLN A 247 -1.36 5.43 -27.76
CA GLN A 247 -0.61 6.60 -28.26
C GLN A 247 0.41 7.09 -27.23
N LEU A 248 0.01 7.21 -25.96
CA LEU A 248 0.92 7.62 -24.89
C LEU A 248 2.11 6.66 -24.70
N ARG A 249 1.92 5.35 -24.91
CA ARG A 249 3.04 4.39 -24.81
C ARG A 249 4.00 4.49 -26.00
N GLU A 250 3.50 4.86 -27.16
CA GLU A 250 4.30 5.07 -28.36
C GLU A 250 5.16 6.34 -28.22
N GLU A 251 4.56 7.42 -27.71
CA GLU A 251 5.23 8.71 -27.53
C GLU A 251 6.14 8.76 -26.29
N PHE A 252 5.75 8.10 -25.20
CA PHE A 252 6.50 8.04 -23.94
C PHE A 252 6.85 6.59 -23.57
N PRO A 253 7.90 5.99 -24.18
CA PRO A 253 8.34 4.64 -23.85
C PRO A 253 8.66 4.49 -22.35
N GLY A 254 8.02 3.53 -21.69
CA GLY A 254 8.19 3.29 -20.25
C GLY A 254 7.22 4.07 -19.34
N ILE A 255 6.23 4.77 -19.91
CA ILE A 255 5.16 5.41 -19.13
C ILE A 255 4.43 4.38 -18.23
N ALA A 256 4.55 4.56 -16.92
CA ALA A 256 3.78 3.82 -15.94
C ALA A 256 2.30 4.24 -16.01
N ASN A 257 1.39 3.30 -15.82
CA ASN A 257 -0.04 3.59 -15.67
C ASN A 257 -0.70 4.37 -16.84
N ALA A 258 -0.23 4.17 -18.08
CA ALA A 258 -0.69 4.87 -19.30
C ALA A 258 -2.22 4.99 -19.45
N ARG A 259 -2.97 3.97 -19.02
CA ARG A 259 -4.43 3.95 -19.09
C ARG A 259 -5.09 4.95 -18.13
N TRP A 260 -4.50 5.13 -16.95
CA TRP A 260 -4.95 6.13 -16.00
C TRP A 260 -4.63 7.53 -16.51
N VAL A 261 -3.42 7.73 -17.05
CA VAL A 261 -3.00 9.01 -17.65
C VAL A 261 -3.97 9.40 -18.78
N ALA A 262 -4.30 8.45 -19.66
CA ALA A 262 -5.30 8.63 -20.71
C ALA A 262 -6.69 9.01 -20.16
N LEU A 263 -7.17 8.33 -19.12
CA LEU A 263 -8.44 8.68 -18.48
C LEU A 263 -8.43 10.12 -17.96
N ARG A 264 -7.33 10.56 -17.33
CA ARG A 264 -7.22 11.92 -16.77
C ARG A 264 -7.13 13.00 -17.83
N LEU A 265 -6.43 12.73 -18.93
CA LEU A 265 -6.44 13.63 -20.09
C LEU A 265 -7.86 13.78 -20.67
N LEU A 266 -8.63 12.68 -20.76
CA LEU A 266 -10.02 12.75 -21.21
C LEU A 266 -10.94 13.49 -20.22
N GLU A 267 -10.61 13.47 -18.93
CA GLU A 267 -11.31 14.23 -17.89
C GLU A 267 -10.84 15.70 -17.78
N GLY A 268 -9.80 16.09 -18.54
CA GLY A 268 -9.27 17.46 -18.56
C GLY A 268 -8.42 17.82 -17.33
N ASP A 269 -7.66 16.87 -16.78
CA ASP A 269 -6.77 17.13 -15.64
C ASP A 269 -5.62 18.08 -16.05
N PRO A 270 -5.59 19.33 -15.54
CA PRO A 270 -4.64 20.34 -16.00
C PRO A 270 -3.20 20.06 -15.56
N GLY A 271 -2.99 19.21 -14.55
CA GLY A 271 -1.66 18.78 -14.14
C GLY A 271 -1.08 17.77 -15.12
N ILE A 272 -1.88 16.79 -15.51
CA ILE A 272 -1.49 15.77 -16.50
C ILE A 272 -1.35 16.38 -17.90
N GLU A 273 -2.26 17.27 -18.30
CA GLU A 273 -2.15 18.00 -19.57
C GLU A 273 -0.82 18.76 -19.69
N ARG A 274 -0.46 19.54 -18.66
CA ARG A 274 0.81 20.27 -18.63
C ARG A 274 2.01 19.31 -18.69
N ALA A 275 1.99 18.22 -17.92
CA ALA A 275 3.08 17.26 -17.90
C ALA A 275 3.30 16.55 -19.26
N VAL A 276 2.22 16.31 -20.01
CA VAL A 276 2.30 15.79 -21.39
C VAL A 276 2.82 16.88 -22.34
N GLN A 277 2.29 18.09 -22.27
CA GLN A 277 2.69 19.21 -23.14
C GLN A 277 4.16 19.60 -22.99
N ASP A 278 4.66 19.61 -21.75
CA ASP A 278 6.03 20.01 -21.44
C ASP A 278 7.04 18.86 -21.61
N GLY A 279 6.58 17.64 -21.95
CA GLY A 279 7.42 16.45 -22.08
C GLY A 279 8.01 15.94 -20.75
N THR A 280 7.62 16.53 -19.62
CA THR A 280 8.15 16.25 -18.28
C THR A 280 7.60 14.95 -17.69
N LEU A 281 6.55 14.38 -18.28
CA LEU A 281 5.97 13.10 -17.86
C LEU A 281 7.03 11.97 -17.77
N GLY A 282 7.98 11.95 -18.70
CA GLY A 282 9.10 11.00 -18.69
C GLY A 282 10.21 11.33 -17.68
N GLU A 283 10.33 12.59 -17.27
CA GLU A 283 11.29 13.01 -16.23
C GLU A 283 10.77 12.74 -14.83
N LEU A 284 9.46 12.91 -14.58
CA LEU A 284 8.81 12.57 -13.31
C LEU A 284 8.98 11.07 -13.00
N ALA A 285 8.83 10.20 -14.00
CA ALA A 285 9.16 8.77 -13.89
C ALA A 285 10.61 8.55 -13.44
N ARG A 286 11.59 9.20 -14.09
CA ARG A 286 13.02 8.99 -13.76
C ARG A 286 13.43 9.56 -12.39
N GLN A 287 12.88 10.70 -11.99
CA GLN A 287 13.23 11.36 -10.72
C GLN A 287 12.71 10.61 -9.49
N GLN A 288 11.55 9.95 -9.62
CA GLN A 288 10.92 9.18 -8.55
C GLN A 288 11.58 7.81 -8.36
N THR A 289 11.90 7.10 -9.45
CA THR A 289 12.53 5.76 -9.39
C THR A 289 14.02 5.80 -9.01
N GLY A 290 14.78 6.80 -9.49
CA GLY A 290 16.24 6.86 -9.33
C GLY A 290 16.77 7.04 -7.90
N ARG A 291 15.91 7.31 -6.91
CA ARG A 291 16.28 7.52 -5.49
C ARG A 291 15.64 6.53 -4.52
N LEU A 292 14.90 5.55 -5.02
CA LEU A 292 14.55 4.38 -4.21
C LEU A 292 15.69 3.35 -4.16
N ALA A 293 16.64 3.44 -5.11
CA ALA A 293 17.80 2.56 -5.27
C ALA A 293 19.14 3.15 -4.78
N SER A 294 19.11 4.26 -4.02
CA SER A 294 20.28 4.99 -3.49
C SER A 294 20.06 5.43 -2.05
#